data_AF-A0A0A2BM02-F1
#
_entry.id   AF-A0A0A2BM02-F1
#
_cell.length_a   1.000
_cell.length_b   1.000
_cell.length_c   1.000
_cell.angle_alpha   90.00
_cell.angle_beta   90.00
_cell.angle_gamma   90.00
#
_symmetry.space_group_name_H-M   'P 1'
#
loop_
_entity.id
_entity.type
_entity.pdbx_description
1 polymer ?
#
loop_
_entity_poly.entity_id
_entity_poly.type
_entity_poly.pdbx_seq_one_letter_code
_entity_poly.pdbx_strand_id
1 'polypeptide(L)'
;MNCKIKKKIYPNPIRIRDYISNKSIRNNQSKSFIYVLFSNLDNKIRIVLEKERTKIAMNESYQAIGKKLGSERELNLVKLTLKEFGHNYLTESNNYNFSKNLIKNLNTLGYLNSPIGKFKKEYYSK
;
A
#
# COMPACT_ATOMS: atom_id res chain seq x y z
N MET A 1 45.05 -46.00 12.58
CA MET A 1 43.87 -45.10 12.70
C MET A 1 43.30 -44.86 11.32
N ASN A 2 42.11 -45.37 11.01
CA ASN A 2 41.46 -45.15 9.71
C ASN A 2 40.50 -43.96 9.80
N CYS A 3 40.92 -42.80 9.28
CA CYS A 3 40.05 -41.63 9.14
C CYS A 3 39.12 -41.83 7.94
N LYS A 4 37.86 -42.23 8.19
CA LYS A 4 36.80 -42.23 7.17
C LYS A 4 36.32 -40.80 6.95
N ILE A 5 36.62 -40.22 5.78
CA ILE A 5 36.09 -38.93 5.35
C ILE A 5 34.59 -39.08 5.09
N LYS A 6 33.75 -38.47 5.94
CA LYS A 6 32.30 -38.41 5.70
C LYS A 6 32.04 -37.42 4.54
N LYS A 7 31.43 -37.90 3.45
CA LYS A 7 30.98 -37.02 2.36
C LYS A 7 29.97 -36.01 2.92
N LYS A 8 30.21 -34.71 2.74
CA LYS A 8 29.23 -33.66 3.02
C LYS A 8 28.00 -33.89 2.14
N ILE A 9 26.84 -33.99 2.76
CA ILE A 9 25.56 -34.05 2.05
C ILE A 9 25.25 -32.62 1.62
N TYR A 10 25.31 -32.36 0.31
CA TYR A 10 24.83 -31.11 -0.25
C TYR A 10 23.30 -31.22 -0.41
N PRO A 11 22.52 -30.18 -0.03
CA PRO A 11 21.09 -30.18 -0.32
C PRO A 11 20.90 -30.30 -1.84
N ASN A 12 19.94 -31.13 -2.24
CA ASN A 12 19.62 -31.34 -3.66
C ASN A 12 19.41 -29.97 -4.33
N PRO A 13 20.11 -29.67 -5.44
CA PRO A 13 19.91 -28.41 -6.14
C PRO A 13 18.47 -28.38 -6.66
N ILE A 14 17.70 -27.37 -6.25
CA ILE A 14 16.36 -27.12 -6.75
C ILE A 14 16.46 -26.97 -8.27
N ARG A 15 15.71 -27.80 -9.01
CA ARG A 15 15.73 -27.74 -10.47
C ARG A 15 15.15 -26.41 -10.92
N ILE A 16 15.75 -25.78 -11.92
CA ILE A 16 15.34 -24.45 -12.43
C ILE A 16 13.84 -24.42 -12.80
N ARG A 17 13.28 -25.54 -13.27
CA ARG A 17 11.84 -25.69 -13.56
C ARG A 17 10.97 -25.50 -12.32
N ASP A 18 11.40 -26.02 -11.17
CA ASP A 18 10.69 -25.90 -9.89
C ASP A 18 10.78 -24.47 -9.32
N TYR A 19 11.84 -23.74 -9.67
CA TYR A 19 11.97 -22.32 -9.33
C TYR A 19 11.02 -21.45 -10.17
N ILE A 20 10.89 -21.75 -11.47
CA ILE A 20 9.99 -21.01 -12.39
C ILE A 20 8.52 -21.22 -12.00
N SER A 21 8.13 -22.46 -11.66
CA SER A 21 6.76 -22.75 -11.19
C SER A 21 6.45 -22.07 -9.84
N ASN A 22 7.39 -22.05 -8.90
CA ASN A 22 7.22 -21.30 -7.66
C ASN A 22 7.12 -19.79 -7.88
N LYS A 23 7.80 -19.24 -8.90
CA LYS A 23 7.70 -17.84 -9.30
C LYS A 23 6.34 -17.51 -9.93
N SER A 24 5.73 -18.43 -10.68
CA SER A 24 4.39 -18.24 -11.24
C SER A 24 3.30 -18.33 -10.16
N ILE A 25 3.45 -19.21 -9.17
CA ILE A 25 2.53 -19.29 -8.01
C ILE A 25 2.50 -17.97 -7.22
N ARG A 26 3.64 -17.29 -7.08
CA ARG A 26 3.72 -15.96 -6.43
C ARG A 26 2.98 -14.85 -7.18
N ASN A 27 2.83 -14.97 -8.49
CA ASN A 27 2.12 -13.98 -9.31
C ASN A 27 0.59 -14.09 -9.20
N ASN A 28 0.06 -15.13 -8.56
CA ASN A 28 -1.38 -15.37 -8.44
C ASN A 28 -2.02 -14.74 -7.19
N GLN A 29 -1.36 -13.78 -6.54
CA GLN A 29 -2.02 -12.95 -5.53
C GLN A 29 -3.07 -12.07 -6.21
N SER A 30 -4.32 -12.14 -5.74
CA SER A 30 -5.40 -11.31 -6.24
C SER A 30 -5.08 -9.84 -6.02
N LYS A 31 -4.81 -9.12 -7.11
CA LYS A 31 -4.67 -7.67 -7.07
C LYS A 31 -6.04 -7.04 -6.88
N SER A 32 -6.10 -6.01 -6.06
CA SER A 32 -7.29 -5.19 -5.85
C SER A 32 -6.91 -3.71 -5.93
N PHE A 33 -7.87 -2.82 -6.08
CA PHE A 33 -7.54 -1.39 -6.04
C PHE A 33 -7.33 -0.92 -4.61
N ILE A 34 -6.19 -0.26 -4.37
CA ILE A 34 -5.95 0.56 -3.18
C ILE A 34 -6.42 1.97 -3.50
N TYR A 35 -7.36 2.49 -2.71
CA TYR A 35 -7.90 3.83 -2.86
C TYR A 35 -7.33 4.78 -1.81
N VAL A 36 -7.08 6.02 -2.23
CA VAL A 36 -6.84 7.14 -1.32
C VAL A 36 -8.14 7.93 -1.26
N LEU A 37 -8.69 8.01 -0.07
CA LEU A 37 -9.92 8.70 0.26
C LEU A 37 -9.60 9.97 1.05
N PHE A 38 -10.38 11.02 0.86
CA PHE A 38 -10.27 12.28 1.60
C PHE A 38 -11.65 12.69 2.12
N SER A 39 -11.72 13.09 3.38
CA SER A 39 -12.93 13.68 3.98
C SER A 39 -12.72 15.17 4.17
N ASN A 40 -13.64 15.94 3.60
CA ASN A 40 -13.63 17.40 3.75
C ASN A 40 -14.00 17.85 5.17
N LEU A 41 -14.83 17.07 5.86
CA LEU A 41 -15.36 17.39 7.18
C LEU A 41 -14.27 17.29 8.25
N ASP A 42 -13.52 16.19 8.24
CA ASP A 42 -12.50 15.92 9.26
C ASP A 42 -11.09 16.29 8.82
N ASN A 43 -10.93 16.72 7.56
CA ASN A 43 -9.65 16.99 6.92
C ASN A 43 -8.67 15.80 7.07
N LYS A 44 -9.18 14.59 6.82
CA LYS A 44 -8.44 13.33 6.96
C LYS A 44 -8.33 12.58 5.64
N ILE A 45 -7.21 11.92 5.45
CA ILE A 45 -6.94 10.99 4.36
C ILE A 45 -7.05 9.57 4.88
N ARG A 46 -7.76 8.71 4.15
CA ARG A 46 -7.76 7.27 4.38
C ARG A 46 -7.19 6.49 3.21
N ILE A 47 -6.49 5.40 3.50
CA ILE A 47 -5.98 4.49 2.48
C ILE A 47 -6.56 3.11 2.71
N VAL A 48 -7.32 2.60 1.74
CA VAL A 48 -8.19 1.44 1.92
C VAL A 48 -8.19 0.54 0.70
N LEU A 49 -8.57 -0.73 0.87
CA LEU A 49 -8.83 -1.62 -0.26
C LEU A 49 -10.20 -1.35 -0.86
N GLU A 50 -10.38 -1.77 -2.11
CA GLU A 50 -11.64 -1.67 -2.86
C GLU A 50 -12.85 -2.24 -2.09
N LYS A 51 -12.66 -3.36 -1.38
CA LYS A 51 -13.72 -3.99 -0.56
C LYS A 51 -14.18 -3.10 0.60
N GLU A 52 -13.30 -2.25 1.13
CA GLU A 52 -13.57 -1.35 2.25
C GLU A 52 -14.13 0.00 1.77
N ARG A 53 -13.80 0.40 0.53
CA ARG A 53 -14.21 1.67 -0.06
C ARG A 53 -15.72 1.88 -0.01
N THR A 54 -16.52 0.88 -0.39
CA THR A 54 -17.98 1.03 -0.49
C THR A 54 -18.62 1.32 0.87
N LYS A 55 -18.19 0.61 1.92
CA LYS A 55 -18.67 0.84 3.29
C LYS A 55 -18.31 2.23 3.81
N ILE A 56 -17.09 2.70 3.53
CA ILE A 56 -16.59 3.98 4.04
C ILE A 56 -17.18 5.16 3.25
N ALA A 57 -17.29 5.02 1.93
CA ALA A 57 -17.85 6.07 1.06
C ALA A 57 -19.34 6.32 1.33
N MET A 58 -20.11 5.28 1.66
CA MET A 58 -21.54 5.42 1.99
C MET A 58 -21.78 6.08 3.36
N ASN A 59 -20.91 5.83 4.34
CA ASN A 59 -21.18 6.22 5.73
C ASN A 59 -20.52 7.54 6.16
N GLU A 60 -19.40 7.93 5.56
CA GLU A 60 -18.52 8.95 6.14
C GLU A 60 -18.17 10.12 5.20
N SER A 61 -18.88 10.27 4.07
CA SER A 61 -18.68 11.39 3.12
C SER A 61 -17.24 11.50 2.57
N TYR A 62 -16.54 10.39 2.43
CA TYR A 62 -15.19 10.36 1.87
C TYR A 62 -15.21 10.35 0.34
N GLN A 63 -14.38 11.19 -0.28
CA GLN A 63 -14.17 11.24 -1.72
C GLN A 63 -12.88 10.54 -2.12
N ALA A 64 -12.91 9.76 -3.21
CA ALA A 64 -11.70 9.12 -3.73
C ALA A 64 -10.86 10.12 -4.52
N ILE A 65 -9.65 10.41 -4.04
CA ILE A 65 -8.68 11.33 -4.67
C ILE A 65 -7.59 10.60 -5.45
N GLY A 66 -7.49 9.28 -5.29
CA GLY A 66 -6.47 8.45 -5.91
C GLY A 66 -6.83 6.98 -5.88
N LYS A 67 -6.26 6.21 -6.81
CA LYS A 67 -6.37 4.75 -6.83
C LYS A 67 -5.14 4.14 -7.51
N LYS A 68 -4.66 3.01 -7.00
CA LYS A 68 -3.57 2.23 -7.59
C LYS A 68 -3.90 0.75 -7.50
N LEU A 69 -3.59 -0.01 -8.54
CA LEU A 69 -3.73 -1.46 -8.49
C LEU A 69 -2.62 -2.03 -7.59
N GLY A 70 -3.00 -2.82 -6.58
CA GLY A 70 -2.03 -3.43 -5.69
C GLY A 70 -2.55 -4.58 -4.83
N SER A 71 -1.69 -5.15 -4.01
CA SER A 71 -2.04 -6.20 -3.04
C SER A 71 -2.19 -5.66 -1.63
N GLU A 72 -2.75 -6.46 -0.73
CA GLU A 72 -2.81 -6.16 0.70
C GLU A 72 -1.41 -5.95 1.30
N ARG A 73 -0.41 -6.68 0.80
CA ARG A 73 0.99 -6.48 1.18
C ARG A 73 1.49 -5.08 0.79
N GLU A 74 1.15 -4.60 -0.40
CA GLU A 74 1.50 -3.24 -0.82
C GLU A 74 0.80 -2.18 0.03
N LEU A 75 -0.47 -2.40 0.39
CA LEU A 75 -1.17 -1.52 1.32
C LEU A 75 -0.42 -1.45 2.66
N ASN A 76 -0.04 -2.59 3.23
CA ASN A 76 0.68 -2.64 4.51
C ASN A 76 2.04 -1.93 4.43
N LEU A 77 2.76 -2.12 3.32
CA LEU A 77 4.01 -1.39 3.06
C LEU A 77 3.78 0.12 3.06
N VAL A 78 2.75 0.61 2.37
CA VAL A 78 2.42 2.05 2.35
C VAL A 78 2.12 2.57 3.75
N LYS A 79 1.34 1.84 4.55
CA LYS A 79 1.03 2.26 5.93
C LYS A 79 2.32 2.43 6.76
N LEU A 80 3.23 1.46 6.66
CA LEU A 80 4.53 1.52 7.33
C LEU A 80 5.35 2.73 6.85
N THR A 81 5.41 2.95 5.52
CA THR A 81 6.15 4.08 4.95
C THR A 81 5.57 5.42 5.40
N LEU A 82 4.25 5.58 5.43
CA LEU A 82 3.62 6.83 5.88
C LEU A 82 3.82 7.08 7.37
N LYS A 83 3.87 6.02 8.18
CA LYS A 83 4.24 6.08 9.60
C LYS A 83 5.67 6.59 9.77
N GLU A 84 6.63 6.05 9.01
CA GLU A 84 8.03 6.50 9.02
C GLU A 84 8.18 7.97 8.62
N PHE A 85 7.33 8.45 7.70
CA PHE A 85 7.28 9.87 7.33
C PHE A 85 6.56 10.78 8.34
N GLY A 86 6.16 10.27 9.50
CA GLY A 86 5.56 11.07 10.58
C GLY A 86 4.09 11.45 10.35
N HIS A 87 3.38 10.75 9.47
CA HIS A 87 1.95 11.02 9.21
C HIS A 87 1.01 10.38 10.25
N ASN A 88 1.55 9.57 11.19
CA ASN A 88 0.85 9.08 12.40
C ASN A 88 1.79 8.36 13.36
N TYR A 89 1.55 8.49 14.67
CA TYR A 89 2.31 7.79 15.73
C TYR A 89 1.50 6.66 16.41
N LEU A 90 0.17 6.68 16.27
CA LEU A 90 -0.74 5.68 16.84
C LEU A 90 -0.89 4.48 15.88
N THR A 91 -0.98 3.27 16.45
CA THR A 91 -0.97 1.95 15.81
C THR A 91 -1.89 1.83 14.58
N GLU A 92 -1.44 1.04 13.59
CA GLU A 92 -2.12 0.49 12.39
C GLU A 92 -3.27 1.29 11.73
N SER A 93 -3.35 2.59 11.98
CA SER A 93 -4.49 3.37 11.54
C SER A 93 -4.40 3.66 10.05
N ASN A 94 -5.53 3.50 9.37
CA ASN A 94 -5.67 3.88 7.97
C ASN A 94 -5.93 5.39 7.81
N ASN A 95 -5.92 6.17 8.89
CA ASN A 95 -6.47 7.52 8.95
C ASN A 95 -5.39 8.55 9.25
N TYR A 96 -5.00 9.33 8.26
CA TYR A 96 -3.92 10.31 8.34
C TYR A 96 -4.47 11.72 8.31
N ASN A 97 -3.86 12.65 9.05
CA ASN A 97 -4.21 14.06 8.92
C ASN A 97 -3.78 14.59 7.56
N PHE A 98 -4.66 15.33 6.88
CA PHE A 98 -4.34 15.92 5.60
C PHE A 98 -3.20 16.95 5.74
N SER A 99 -2.14 16.76 4.98
CA SER A 99 -1.02 17.71 4.92
C SER A 99 -0.45 17.77 3.51
N LYS A 100 0.17 18.91 3.16
CA LYS A 100 0.85 19.08 1.87
C LYS A 100 1.96 18.04 1.67
N ASN A 101 2.67 17.69 2.74
CA ASN A 101 3.73 16.68 2.71
C ASN A 101 3.17 15.27 2.48
N LEU A 102 2.06 14.91 3.13
CA LEU A 102 1.39 13.62 2.90
C LEU A 102 0.99 13.46 1.44
N ILE A 103 0.36 14.49 0.89
CA ILE A 103 -0.04 14.53 -0.52
C ILE A 103 1.17 14.40 -1.46
N LYS A 104 2.27 15.11 -1.18
CA LYS A 104 3.51 14.99 -1.95
C LYS A 104 4.02 13.54 -1.93
N ASN A 105 4.03 12.90 -0.76
CA ASN A 105 4.50 11.52 -0.60
C ASN A 105 3.59 10.52 -1.34
N LEU A 106 2.27 10.69 -1.25
CA LEU A 106 1.31 9.85 -1.97
C LEU A 106 1.42 10.02 -3.49
N ASN A 107 1.73 11.24 -3.95
CA ASN A 107 2.02 11.49 -5.36
C ASN A 107 3.30 10.78 -5.81
N THR A 108 4.38 10.86 -5.02
CA THR A 108 5.64 10.16 -5.34
C THR A 108 5.49 8.64 -5.37
N LEU A 109 4.58 8.08 -4.56
CA LEU A 109 4.25 6.66 -4.55
C LEU A 109 3.32 6.23 -5.70
N GLY A 110 2.82 7.19 -6.49
CA GLY A 110 1.95 6.96 -7.65
C GLY A 110 0.51 6.59 -7.28
N TYR A 111 0.00 7.05 -6.15
CA TYR A 111 -1.39 6.78 -5.74
C TYR A 111 -2.40 7.82 -6.19
N LEU A 112 -1.96 9.03 -6.51
CA LEU A 112 -2.83 10.14 -6.92
C LEU A 112 -2.97 10.16 -8.45
N ASN A 113 -4.21 10.15 -8.95
CA ASN A 113 -4.50 10.09 -10.39
C ASN A 113 -4.64 11.47 -11.05
N SER A 114 -4.55 12.55 -10.28
CA SER A 114 -4.72 13.91 -10.79
C SER A 114 -3.86 14.90 -10.01
N PRO A 115 -3.33 15.94 -10.66
CA PRO A 115 -2.70 17.04 -9.95
C PRO A 115 -3.73 17.67 -9.02
N ILE A 116 -3.35 17.83 -7.75
CA ILE A 116 -4.19 18.32 -6.63
C ILE A 116 -4.86 19.69 -6.89
N GLY A 117 -4.49 20.37 -7.98
CA GLY A 117 -5.07 21.64 -8.42
C GLY A 117 -6.60 21.66 -8.58
N LYS A 118 -7.26 20.51 -8.79
CA LYS A 118 -8.75 20.44 -8.77
C LYS A 118 -9.34 20.45 -7.36
N PHE A 119 -8.65 19.91 -6.35
CA PHE A 119 -9.10 19.90 -4.95
C PHE A 119 -8.78 21.21 -4.20
N LYS A 120 -7.87 22.04 -4.74
CA LYS A 120 -7.46 23.33 -4.15
C LYS A 120 -8.47 24.47 -4.32
N LYS A 121 -9.33 24.46 -5.35
CA LYS A 121 -10.25 25.60 -5.62
C LYS A 121 -11.33 25.78 -4.55
N GLU A 122 -11.70 24.72 -3.83
CA GLU A 122 -12.70 24.80 -2.75
C GLU A 122 -12.11 25.14 -1.38
N TYR A 123 -10.79 24.98 -1.16
CA TYR A 123 -10.18 25.08 0.18
C TYR A 123 -9.45 26.40 0.47
N TYR A 124 -9.11 27.19 -0.54
CA TYR A 124 -8.46 28.50 -0.38
C TYR A 124 -9.41 29.68 -0.66
N SER A 125 -10.70 29.42 -0.88
CA SER A 125 -11.72 30.44 -1.21
C SER A 125 -12.67 30.76 -0.05
N LYS A 126 -12.32 30.39 1.18
CA LYS A 126 -12.99 30.83 2.41
C LYS A 126 -11.97 31.42 3.37
#